data_AF-A0A961LLP9-F1
#
_entry.id   AF-A0A961LLP9-F1
#
_cell.length_a   1.000
_cell.length_b   1.000
_cell.length_c   1.000
_cell.angle_alpha   90.00
_cell.angle_beta   90.00
_cell.angle_gamma   90.00
#
_symmetry.space_group_name_H-M   'P 1'
#
loop_
_entity.id
_entity.type
_entity.pdbx_description
1 polymer ?
#
loop_
_entity_poly.entity_id
_entity_poly.type
_entity_poly.pdbx_seq_one_letter_code
_entity_poly.pdbx_strand_id
1 'polypeptide(L)' 'MGDVVNLRMARKRKARGEREAQAEQNRITHGVSRAERELTGNTRSLEAARLSGHRRDKPETSEP' A
#
# COMPACT_ATOMS: atom_id res chain seq x y z
N MET A 1 -14.15 -5.32 50.55
CA MET A 1 -14.78 -5.32 49.21
C MET A 1 -13.65 -5.41 48.20
N GLY A 2 -13.51 -6.50 47.45
CA GLY A 2 -12.50 -6.63 46.41
C GLY A 2 -13.17 -6.58 45.04
N ASP A 3 -12.77 -5.64 44.19
CA ASP A 3 -13.31 -5.55 42.84
C ASP A 3 -12.85 -6.76 42.02
N VAL A 4 -13.81 -7.60 41.60
CA VAL A 4 -13.54 -8.74 40.74
C VAL A 4 -13.36 -8.24 39.32
N VAL A 5 -12.10 -8.09 38.90
CA VAL A 5 -11.78 -7.66 37.54
C VAL A 5 -11.78 -8.85 36.58
N ASN A 6 -12.56 -8.75 35.50
CA ASN A 6 -12.57 -9.77 34.46
C ASN A 6 -11.31 -9.68 33.58
N LEU A 7 -10.33 -10.54 33.87
CA LEU A 7 -9.06 -10.61 33.15
C LEU A 7 -9.22 -10.96 31.67
N ARG A 8 -10.28 -11.69 31.27
CA ARG A 8 -10.55 -12.00 29.85
C ARG A 8 -10.84 -10.73 29.07
N MET A 9 -11.67 -9.86 29.63
CA MET A 9 -12.02 -8.58 28.99
C MET A 9 -10.83 -7.63 28.99
N ALA A 10 -10.04 -7.60 30.06
CA ALA A 10 -8.81 -6.81 30.12
C ALA A 10 -7.81 -7.24 29.03
N ARG A 11 -7.56 -8.54 28.87
CA ARG A 11 -6.69 -9.08 27.80
C ARG A 11 -7.23 -8.77 26.41
N LYS A 12 -8.54 -8.91 26.18
CA LYS A 12 -9.18 -8.60 24.89
C LYS A 12 -9.02 -7.13 24.52
N ARG A 13 -9.17 -6.22 25.49
CA ARG A 13 -8.96 -4.78 25.30
C ARG A 13 -7.52 -4.48 24.94
N LYS A 14 -6.55 -5.04 25.68
CA LYS A 14 -5.11 -4.90 25.38
C LYS A 14 -4.78 -5.37 23.96
N ALA A 15 -5.21 -6.57 23.59
CA ALA A 15 -4.96 -7.11 22.24
C ALA A 15 -5.64 -6.29 21.13
N ARG A 16 -6.77 -5.62 21.42
CA ARG A 16 -7.40 -4.73 20.44
C ARG A 16 -6.57 -3.45 20.26
N GLY A 17 -6.14 -2.82 21.35
CA GLY A 17 -5.29 -1.63 21.29
C GLY A 17 -3.95 -1.87 20.60
N GLU A 18 -3.31 -3.02 20.84
CA GLU A 18 -2.07 -3.40 20.15
C GLU A 18 -2.27 -3.53 18.62
N ARG A 19 -3.38 -4.12 18.18
CA ARG A 19 -3.70 -4.21 16.74
C ARG A 19 -3.98 -2.84 16.12
N GLU A 20 -4.67 -1.95 16.84
CA GLU A 20 -4.94 -0.59 16.39
C GLU A 20 -3.64 0.22 16.24
N ALA A 21 -2.73 0.13 17.21
CA ALA A 21 -1.42 0.77 17.15
C ALA A 21 -0.56 0.22 15.99
N GLN A 22 -0.57 -1.09 15.76
CA GLN A 22 0.10 -1.69 14.60
C GLN A 22 -0.53 -1.25 13.29
N ALA A 23 -1.86 -1.14 13.22
CA ALA A 23 -2.55 -0.65 12.04
C ALA A 23 -2.21 0.82 11.75
N GLU A 24 -2.08 1.66 12.78
CA GLU A 24 -1.61 3.04 12.64
C GLU A 24 -0.18 3.10 12.13
N GLN A 25 0.73 2.33 12.71
CA GLN A 25 2.12 2.24 12.24
C GLN A 25 2.18 1.75 10.79
N ASN A 26 1.35 0.79 10.42
CA ASN A 26 1.28 0.28 9.04
C ASN A 26 0.71 1.33 8.08
N ARG A 27 -0.27 2.14 8.51
CA ARG A 27 -0.75 3.28 7.70
C ARG A 27 0.35 4.31 7.47
N ILE A 28 1.16 4.62 8.50
CA ILE A 28 2.29 5.55 8.37
C ILE A 28 3.40 4.97 7.49
N THR A 29 3.82 3.73 7.78
CA THR A 29 4.98 3.09 7.12
C THR A 29 4.68 2.71 5.69
N HIS A 30 3.44 2.28 5.41
CA HIS A 30 3.08 1.78 4.10
C HIS A 30 2.25 2.75 3.28
N GLY A 31 1.58 3.74 3.89
CA GLY A 31 0.97 4.95 3.31
C GLY A 31 -0.16 4.73 2.30
N VAL A 32 -0.08 3.63 1.58
CA VAL A 32 -0.86 3.23 0.42
C VAL A 32 -1.07 1.73 0.61
N SER A 33 -2.32 1.30 0.55
CA SER A 33 -2.63 -0.12 0.63
C SER A 33 -1.98 -0.89 -0.51
N ARG A 34 -1.76 -2.21 -0.33
CA ARG A 34 -1.20 -3.06 -1.39
C ARG A 34 -2.04 -2.97 -2.67
N ALA A 35 -3.38 -2.96 -2.53
CA ALA A 35 -4.31 -2.89 -3.64
C ALA A 35 -4.18 -1.57 -4.43
N GLU A 36 -4.07 -0.43 -3.75
CA GLU A 36 -3.89 0.88 -4.40
C GLU A 36 -2.53 0.98 -5.09
N ARG A 37 -1.48 0.42 -4.47
CA ARG A 37 -0.14 0.37 -5.07
C ARG A 37 -0.12 -0.46 -6.34
N GLU A 38 -0.80 -1.61 -6.33
CA GLU A 38 -0.92 -2.50 -7.48
C GLU A 38 -1.73 -1.87 -8.61
N LEU A 39 -2.88 -1.25 -8.28
CA LEU A 39 -3.69 -0.51 -9.24
C LEU A 39 -2.86 0.59 -9.93
N THR A 40 -2.14 1.40 -9.14
CA THR A 40 -1.28 2.47 -9.67
C THR A 40 -0.11 1.94 -10.51
N GLY A 41 0.45 0.79 -10.13
CA GLY A 41 1.50 0.13 -10.92
C GLY A 41 0.99 -0.36 -12.28
N ASN A 42 -0.21 -0.94 -12.29
CA ASN A 42 -0.85 -1.45 -13.50
C ASN A 42 -1.26 -0.31 -14.44
N THR A 43 -1.82 0.78 -13.93
CA THR A 43 -2.18 1.95 -14.75
C THR A 43 -0.94 2.56 -15.40
N ARG A 44 0.14 2.76 -14.64
CA ARG A 44 1.43 3.24 -15.18
C ARG A 44 2.00 2.34 -16.26
N SER A 45 1.92 1.02 -16.06
CA SER A 45 2.42 0.04 -17.05
C SER A 45 1.62 0.10 -18.35
N LEU A 46 0.29 0.20 -18.27
CA LEU A 46 -0.58 0.36 -19.43
C LEU A 46 -0.32 1.68 -20.17
N GLU A 47 -0.16 2.78 -19.43
CA GLU A 47 0.16 4.08 -20.01
C GLU A 47 1.52 4.08 -20.71
N ALA A 48 2.55 3.47 -20.08
CA ALA A 48 3.86 3.31 -20.68
C ALA A 48 3.80 2.48 -21.98
N ALA A 49 3.05 1.37 -21.97
CA ALA A 49 2.86 0.53 -23.15
C ALA A 49 2.11 1.25 -24.28
N ARG A 50 1.09 2.05 -23.94
CA ARG A 50 0.38 2.91 -24.91
C ARG A 50 1.34 3.95 -25.51
N LEU A 51 2.10 4.64 -24.67
CA LEU A 51 3.07 5.64 -25.12
C LEU A 51 4.14 5.03 -26.03
N SER A 52 4.67 3.84 -25.69
CA SER A 52 5.64 3.14 -26.54
C SER A 52 5.03 2.68 -27.86
N GLY A 53 3.79 2.19 -27.86
CA GLY A 53 3.10 1.79 -29.10
C GLY A 53 2.79 2.97 -30.03
N HIS A 54 2.68 4.18 -29.49
CA HIS A 54 2.50 5.41 -30.25
C HIS A 54 3.82 6.14 -30.55
N ARG A 55 4.96 5.65 -30.06
CA ARG A 55 6.26 6.21 -30.37
C ARG A 55 6.59 5.89 -31.83
N ARG A 56 6.60 6.93 -32.66
CA ARG A 56 7.22 6.87 -33.98
C ARG A 56 8.70 7.06 -33.78
N ASP A 57 9.45 5.97 -33.72
CA ASP A 57 10.91 6.06 -33.80
C ASP A 57 11.22 6.74 -35.14
N LYS A 58 11.65 8.01 -35.07
CA LYS A 58 12.21 8.68 -36.24
C LYS A 58 13.50 7.90 -36.53
N PRO A 59 13.72 7.35 -37.72
CA PRO A 59 15.03 6.82 -38.04
C PRO A 59 15.99 7.99 -37.85
N GLU A 60 16.85 7.91 -36.85
CA GLU A 60 18.01 8.78 -36.71
C GLU A 60 18.78 8.59 -38.02
N THR A 61 18.54 9.51 -38.95
CA THR A 61 19.41 9.74 -40.10
C THR A 61 20.71 10.32 -39.53
N SER A 62 21.49 9.45 -38.91
CA SER A 62 22.91 9.67 -38.70
C SER A 62 23.64 8.67 -39.59
N GLU A 63 23.63 8.95 -40.89
CA GLU A 63 24.66 8.46 -41.80
C GLU A 63 25.83 9.46 -41.78
N PRO A 64 27.05 9.07 -42.19
CA PRO A 64 27.75 7.80 -42.07
C PRO A 64 28.95 7.85 -41.10
#